data_AF-A0A392W4D9-F1
#
_entry.id   AF-A0A392W4D9-F1
#
_cell.length_a   1.000
_cell.length_b   1.000
_cell.length_c   1.000
_cell.angle_alpha   90.00
_cell.angle_beta   90.00
_cell.angle_gamma   90.00
#
_symmetry.space_group_name_H-M   'P 1'
#
loop_
_entity.id
_entity.type
_entity.pdbx_description
1 polymer ?
#
loop_
_entity_poly.entity_id
_entity_poly.type
_entity_poly.pdbx_seq_one_letter_code
_entity_poly.pdbx_strand_id
1 'polypeptide(L)' 'VKMIMESEDINLGYLLQQDIKRMTSSEAAVFTLGHCNLITVLCLQNKVPEEEDVVF' A
#
# COMPACT_ATOMS: atom_id res chain seq x y z
N VAL A 1 9.70 2.20 10.92
CA VAL A 1 9.97 1.92 12.35
C VAL A 1 10.46 3.16 13.08
N LYS A 2 11.51 3.85 12.61
CA LYS A 2 11.99 5.10 13.22
C LYS A 2 10.88 6.15 13.46
N MET A 3 10.13 6.52 12.43
CA MET A 3 9.01 7.47 12.54
C MET A 3 7.92 7.04 13.55
N ILE A 4 7.70 5.71 13.70
CA ILE A 4 6.76 5.15 14.69
C ILE A 4 7.34 5.30 16.11
N MET A 5 8.63 5.01 16.29
CA MET A 5 9.31 5.13 17.59
C MET A 5 9.42 6.60 18.04
N GLU A 6 9.54 7.52 17.09
CA GLU A 6 9.63 8.96 17.35
C GLU A 6 8.26 9.64 17.49
N SER A 7 7.16 8.87 17.39
CA SER A 7 5.77 9.39 17.43
C SER A 7 5.55 10.54 16.46
N GLU A 8 6.23 10.50 15.31
CA GLU A 8 6.05 11.50 14.27
C GLU A 8 4.69 11.32 13.60
N ASP A 9 4.15 12.41 13.08
CA ASP A 9 2.90 12.36 12.32
C ASP A 9 3.14 11.65 10.99
N ILE A 10 2.55 10.47 10.82
CA ILE A 10 2.79 9.61 9.66
C ILE A 10 1.66 9.79 8.65
N ASN A 11 1.95 10.47 7.54
CA ASN A 11 1.06 10.44 6.38
C ASN A 11 1.22 9.11 5.65
N LEU A 12 0.44 8.11 6.09
CA LEU A 12 0.39 6.77 5.51
C LEU A 12 0.12 6.84 4.00
N GLY A 13 -0.83 7.68 3.56
CA GLY A 13 -1.17 7.83 2.14
C GLY A 13 0.02 8.24 1.27
N TYR A 14 0.85 9.16 1.76
CA TYR A 14 2.06 9.60 1.06
C TYR A 14 3.12 8.50 0.96
N LEU A 15 3.39 7.80 2.06
CA LEU A 15 4.37 6.70 2.08
C LEU A 15 3.95 5.55 1.15
N LEU A 16 2.66 5.22 1.15
CA LEU A 16 2.08 4.21 0.27
C LEU A 16 2.17 4.60 -1.19
N GLN A 17 1.85 5.85 -1.54
CA GLN A 17 2.00 6.35 -2.89
C GLN A 17 3.46 6.28 -3.35
N GLN A 18 4.40 6.61 -2.46
CA GLN A 18 5.83 6.58 -2.77
C GLN A 18 6.33 5.15 -2.99
N ASP A 19 5.87 4.19 -2.19
CA ASP A 19 6.20 2.78 -2.33
C ASP A 19 5.57 2.16 -3.58
N ILE A 20 4.30 2.44 -3.88
CA ILE A 20 3.64 2.02 -5.13
C ILE A 20 4.39 2.58 -6.34
N LYS A 21 4.76 3.87 -6.32
CA LYS A 21 5.52 4.49 -7.41
C LYS A 21 6.88 3.81 -7.59
N ARG A 22 7.60 3.53 -6.51
CA ARG A 22 8.87 2.77 -6.54
C ARG A 22 8.68 1.38 -7.11
N MET A 23 7.63 0.67 -6.67
CA MET A 23 7.25 -0.65 -7.17
C MET A 23 6.97 -0.63 -8.68
N THR A 24 6.21 0.34 -9.19
CA THR A 24 5.91 0.47 -10.63
C THR A 24 7.12 0.87 -11.47
N SER A 25 8.12 1.52 -10.86
CA SER A 25 9.35 1.94 -11.54
C SER A 25 10.49 0.93 -11.46
N SER A 26 10.33 -0.15 -10.69
CA SER A 26 11.37 -1.15 -10.49
C SER A 26 11.26 -2.25 -11.54
N GLU A 27 12.32 -2.45 -12.33
CA GLU A 27 12.41 -3.57 -13.30
C GLU A 27 12.45 -4.95 -12.61
N ALA A 28 12.92 -4.97 -11.36
CA ALA A 28 12.81 -6.14 -10.50
C ALA A 28 11.50 -6.05 -9.72
N ALA A 29 10.54 -6.92 -10.05
CA ALA A 29 9.27 -7.05 -9.34
C ALA A 29 9.49 -7.70 -7.95
N VAL A 30 10.15 -6.99 -7.04
CA VAL A 30 10.44 -7.48 -5.68
C VAL A 30 9.33 -7.02 -4.75
N PHE A 31 8.16 -7.65 -4.87
CA PHE A 31 7.09 -7.44 -3.91
C PHE A 31 7.34 -8.31 -2.69
N THR A 32 7.42 -7.69 -1.51
CA THR A 32 7.44 -8.45 -0.26
C THR A 32 6.00 -8.65 0.23
N LEU A 33 5.74 -9.77 0.92
CA LEU A 33 4.43 -10.07 1.49
C LEU A 33 3.89 -8.93 2.38
N GLY A 34 4.79 -8.17 3.02
CA GLY A 34 4.44 -6.99 3.80
C GLY A 34 3.78 -5.88 2.96
N HIS A 35 4.28 -5.62 1.75
CA HIS A 35 3.68 -4.63 0.85
C HIS A 35 2.30 -5.07 0.36
N CYS A 36 2.14 -6.36 0.01
CA CYS A 36 0.85 -6.90 -0.41
C CYS A 36 -0.19 -6.83 0.71
N ASN A 37 0.15 -7.26 1.93
CA ASN A 37 -0.76 -7.21 3.07
C ASN A 37 -1.18 -5.78 3.41
N LEU A 38 -0.27 -4.82 3.29
CA LEU A 38 -0.57 -3.42 3.53
C LEU A 38 -1.55 -2.86 2.50
N ILE A 39 -1.31 -3.12 1.20
CA ILE A 39 -2.22 -2.74 0.11
C ILE A 39 -3.62 -3.34 0.33
N THR A 40 -3.70 -4.63 0.68
CA THR A 40 -4.98 -5.31 0.97
C THR A 40 -5.75 -4.62 2.10
N VAL A 41 -5.09 -4.34 3.23
CA VAL A 41 -5.75 -3.66 4.37
C VAL A 41 -6.27 -2.28 3.99
N LEU A 42 -5.56 -1.55 3.15
CA LEU A 42 -5.98 -0.22 2.70
C LEU A 42 -7.17 -0.27 1.75
N CYS A 43 -7.18 -1.21 0.82
CA CYS A 43 -8.34 -1.43 -0.06
C CYS A 43 -9.58 -1.77 0.76
N LEU A 44 -9.45 -2.65 1.76
CA LEU A 44 -10.53 -3.01 2.68
C LEU A 44 -11.05 -1.81 3.47
N GLN A 45 -10.17 -0.97 4.03
CA GLN A 45 -10.56 0.23 4.77
C GLN A 45 -11.30 1.25 3.89
N ASN A 46 -10.89 1.38 2.63
CA ASN A 46 -11.49 2.33 1.68
C ASN A 46 -12.69 1.75 0.92
N LYS A 47 -13.13 0.51 1.22
CA LYS A 47 -14.22 -0.19 0.53
C LYS A 47 -14.02 -0.19 -0.99
N VAL A 48 -12.77 -0.38 -1.42
CA VAL A 48 -12.49 -0.57 -2.85
C VAL A 48 -13.18 -1.88 -3.26
N PRO A 49 -14.09 -1.85 -4.26
CA PRO A 49 -14.78 -3.06 -4.71
C PRO A 49 -13.76 -4.06 -5.24
N GLU A 50 -13.93 -5.32 -4.87
CA GLU A 50 -13.10 -6.40 -5.42
C GLU A 50 -13.54 -6.65 -6.88
N GLU A 51 -12.64 -7.12 -7.75
CA GLU A 51 -12.97 -7.29 -9.17
C GLU A 51 -14.16 -8.25 -9.40
N GLU A 52 -14.48 -9.09 -8.41
CA GLU A 52 -15.65 -9.97 -8.41
C GLU A 52 -17.00 -9.22 -8.26
N ASP A 53 -16.98 -7.96 -7.80
CA ASP A 53 -18.17 -7.08 -7.72
C ASP A 53 -18.45 -6.33 -9.03
N VAL A 54 -17.56 -6.39 -10.01
CA VAL A 54 -17.78 -5.80 -11.34
C VAL A 54 -18.55 -6.79 -12.20
N VAL A 55 -19.85 -6.90 -11.94
CA VAL A 55 -20.79 -7.58 -12.84
C VAL A 55 -20.94 -6.73 -14.11
N PHE A 56 -20.40 -7.21 -15.23
CA PHE A 56 -20.63 -6.65 -16.57
C PHE A 56 -22.09 -6.79 -17.02
#